data_AF-A0A1F6SAZ7-F1
#
_entry.id   AF-A0A1F6SAZ7-F1
#
_cell.length_a   1.000
_cell.length_b   1.000
_cell.length_c   1.000
_cell.angle_alpha   90.00
_cell.angle_beta   90.00
_cell.angle_gamma   90.00
#
_symmetry.space_group_name_H-M   'P 1'
#
loop_
_entity.id
_entity.type
_entity.pdbx_description
1 polymer ?
#
loop_
_entity_poly.entity_id
_entity_poly.type
_entity_poly.pdbx_seq_one_letter_code
_entity_poly.pdbx_strand_id
1 'polypeptide(L)'
;MSWLNPDKISSSGYNPQKLVEVFTVEYGEIGRKILGCFDDVDPLHVFMGENVDEYIGYAKRFMEKLGKRDPKTLESKQISELVRDSFSSEQIGKFVSEADLDLLADKIVTTISN
;
A
#
# COMPACT_ATOMS: atom_id res chain seq x y z
N MET A 1 -29.80 16.20 14.21
CA MET A 1 -28.89 15.15 13.70
C MET A 1 -27.74 15.85 12.99
N SER A 2 -26.57 15.89 13.62
CA SER A 2 -25.32 16.33 12.98
C SER A 2 -24.28 15.31 13.44
N TRP A 3 -23.94 14.38 12.54
CA TRP A 3 -23.27 13.12 12.89
C TRP A 3 -21.75 13.18 12.76
N LEU A 4 -21.17 14.33 12.40
CA LEU A 4 -19.73 14.53 12.34
C LEU A 4 -19.38 15.92 12.89
N ASN A 5 -19.05 15.98 14.18
CA ASN A 5 -18.35 17.12 14.77
C ASN A 5 -16.85 16.78 14.72
N PRO A 6 -16.03 17.52 13.96
CA PRO A 6 -14.58 17.26 13.83
C PRO A 6 -13.88 17.18 15.19
N ASP A 7 -14.32 17.99 16.15
CA ASP A 7 -13.78 18.03 17.52
C ASP A 7 -14.12 16.81 18.39
N LYS A 8 -14.93 15.88 17.89
CA LYS A 8 -15.36 14.65 18.58
C LYS A 8 -14.85 13.37 17.92
N ILE A 9 -14.05 13.48 16.85
CA ILE A 9 -13.33 12.31 16.33
C ILE A 9 -12.20 12.04 17.32
N SER A 10 -12.41 11.03 18.16
CA SER A 10 -11.39 10.49 19.05
C SER A 10 -10.12 10.22 18.24
N SER A 11 -9.02 10.89 18.54
CA SER A 11 -7.69 10.45 18.07
C SER A 11 -7.54 9.01 18.50
N SER A 12 -7.55 8.08 17.54
CA SER A 12 -7.63 6.63 17.76
C SER A 12 -6.39 6.03 18.43
N GLY A 13 -5.48 6.85 18.99
CA GLY A 13 -4.16 6.41 19.44
C GLY A 13 -3.28 5.91 18.30
N TYR A 14 -3.70 6.18 17.06
CA TYR A 14 -3.13 5.65 15.84
C TYR A 14 -2.08 6.65 15.31
N ASN A 15 -0.84 6.20 15.19
CA ASN A 15 0.28 7.03 14.75
C ASN A 15 0.83 6.45 13.44
N PRO A 16 0.41 6.98 12.27
CA PRO A 16 0.89 6.55 10.96
C PRO A 16 2.42 6.59 10.83
N GLN A 17 3.09 7.62 11.38
CA GLN A 17 4.56 7.67 11.37
C GLN A 17 5.17 6.47 12.10
N LYS A 18 4.61 6.06 13.23
CA LYS A 18 5.10 4.88 13.96
C LYS A 18 4.92 3.59 13.16
N LEU A 19 3.84 3.47 12.37
CA LEU A 19 3.63 2.31 11.50
C LEU A 19 4.60 2.28 10.33
N VAL A 20 4.87 3.44 9.71
CA VAL A 20 5.89 3.60 8.67
C VAL A 20 7.28 3.25 9.22
N GLU A 21 7.60 3.67 10.44
CA GLU A 21 8.85 3.33 11.12
C GLU A 21 8.97 1.83 11.37
N VAL A 22 7.94 1.19 11.97
CA VAL A 22 7.93 -0.25 12.21
C VAL A 22 8.07 -1.02 10.89
N PHE A 23 7.34 -0.62 9.85
CA PHE A 23 7.41 -1.23 8.53
C PHE A 23 8.81 -1.12 7.93
N THR A 24 9.44 0.05 8.05
CA THR A 24 10.80 0.28 7.54
C THR A 24 11.83 -0.52 8.32
N VAL A 25 11.66 -0.69 9.63
CA VAL A 25 12.53 -1.54 10.45
C VAL A 25 12.37 -3.02 10.08
N GLU A 26 11.15 -3.47 9.80
CA GLU A 26 10.83 -4.87 9.48
C GLU A 26 11.31 -5.26 8.07
N TYR A 27 11.13 -4.40 7.08
CA TYR A 27 11.34 -4.70 5.67
C TYR A 27 12.51 -3.95 5.02
N GLY A 28 13.20 -3.09 5.78
CA GLY A 28 14.35 -2.31 5.34
C GLY A 28 14.02 -1.29 4.24
N GLU A 29 15.07 -0.89 3.51
CA GLU A 29 14.99 0.13 2.46
C GLU A 29 14.06 -0.26 1.30
N ILE A 30 14.01 -1.56 0.96
CA ILE A 30 13.08 -2.08 -0.05
C ILE A 30 11.64 -1.88 0.44
N GLY A 31 11.34 -2.27 1.68
CA GLY A 31 10.02 -2.05 2.26
C GLY A 31 9.60 -0.59 2.22
N ARG A 32 10.50 0.33 2.63
CA ARG A 32 10.25 1.78 2.56
C ARG A 32 9.91 2.25 1.14
N LYS A 33 10.67 1.81 0.13
CA LYS A 33 10.43 2.14 -1.29
C LYS A 33 9.05 1.63 -1.75
N ILE A 34 8.73 0.38 -1.45
CA ILE A 34 7.44 -0.23 -1.81
C ILE A 34 6.29 0.51 -1.12
N LEU A 35 6.41 0.76 0.18
CA LEU A 35 5.42 1.50 0.95
C LEU A 35 5.13 2.88 0.34
N GLY A 36 6.16 3.60 -0.09
CA GLY A 36 6.02 4.86 -0.81
C GLY A 36 5.30 4.73 -2.15
N CYS A 37 5.43 3.60 -2.86
CA CYS A 37 4.68 3.35 -4.09
C CYS A 37 3.18 3.20 -3.82
N PHE A 38 2.80 2.49 -2.75
CA PHE A 38 1.40 2.31 -2.35
C PHE A 38 0.76 3.62 -1.87
N ASP A 39 1.51 4.44 -1.13
CA ASP A 39 1.07 5.77 -0.68
C ASP A 39 0.84 6.73 -1.86
N ASP A 40 1.79 6.76 -2.81
CA ASP A 40 1.78 7.69 -3.94
C ASP A 40 0.73 7.32 -5.01
N VAL A 41 0.52 6.02 -5.27
CA VAL A 41 -0.53 5.60 -6.21
C VAL A 41 -1.92 5.67 -5.59
N ASP A 42 -2.03 5.41 -4.29
CA ASP A 42 -3.31 5.31 -3.56
C ASP A 42 -4.37 4.51 -4.35
N PRO A 43 -4.16 3.19 -4.58
CA PRO A 43 -5.00 2.41 -5.47
C PRO A 43 -6.46 2.27 -5.00
N LEU A 44 -6.75 2.58 -3.73
CA LEU A 44 -8.11 2.58 -3.19
C LEU A 44 -8.78 3.94 -3.21
N HIS A 45 -8.06 4.97 -3.67
CA HIS A 45 -8.52 6.36 -3.70
C HIS A 45 -9.12 6.75 -2.35
N VAL A 46 -8.42 6.43 -1.26
CA VAL A 46 -8.96 6.53 0.08
C VAL A 46 -9.25 8.01 0.37
N PHE A 47 -10.54 8.37 0.33
CA PHE A 47 -10.98 9.75 0.50
C PHE A 47 -10.48 10.30 1.85
N MET A 48 -9.87 11.50 1.78
CA MET A 48 -9.21 12.19 2.88
C MET A 48 -9.95 12.08 4.21
N GLY A 49 -9.41 11.25 5.11
CA GLY A 49 -9.68 11.33 6.55
C GLY A 49 -10.12 10.03 7.23
N GLU A 50 -10.74 9.08 6.52
CA GLU A 50 -11.32 7.91 7.21
C GLU A 50 -10.39 6.69 7.29
N ASN A 51 -9.39 6.53 6.40
CA ASN A 51 -8.44 5.41 6.45
C ASN A 51 -7.07 5.76 5.82
N VAL A 52 -6.46 6.89 6.19
CA VAL A 52 -5.22 7.40 5.55
C VAL A 52 -4.01 6.46 5.61
N ASP A 53 -4.06 5.42 6.42
CA ASP A 53 -2.99 4.44 6.63
C ASP A 53 -3.29 3.06 6.02
N GLU A 54 -4.43 2.90 5.34
CA GLU A 54 -4.85 1.61 4.77
C GLU A 54 -3.81 1.08 3.77
N TYR A 55 -3.11 1.97 3.05
CA TYR A 55 -2.00 1.66 2.16
C TYR A 55 -0.89 0.84 2.83
N ILE A 56 -0.65 1.04 4.13
CA ILE A 56 0.34 0.29 4.92
C ILE A 56 -0.07 -1.20 4.99
N GLY A 57 -1.36 -1.47 5.14
CA GLY A 57 -1.90 -2.83 5.20
C GLY A 57 -1.71 -3.59 3.88
N TYR A 58 -1.89 -2.93 2.74
CA TYR A 58 -1.69 -3.56 1.42
C TYR A 58 -0.21 -3.71 1.07
N ALA A 59 0.60 -2.70 1.39
CA ALA A 59 2.06 -2.81 1.27
C ALA A 59 2.59 -3.97 2.13
N LYS A 60 2.02 -4.20 3.31
CA LYS A 60 2.41 -5.33 4.17
C LYS A 60 2.07 -6.67 3.52
N ARG A 61 0.85 -6.84 3.00
CA ARG A 61 0.46 -8.07 2.29
C ARG A 61 1.34 -8.33 1.07
N PHE A 62 1.71 -7.28 0.34
CA PHE A 62 2.66 -7.37 -0.75
C PHE A 62 4.02 -7.91 -0.26
N MET A 63 4.57 -7.33 0.81
CA MET A 63 5.85 -7.76 1.37
C MET A 63 5.82 -9.18 1.93
N GLU A 64 4.73 -9.58 2.61
CA GLU A 64 4.51 -10.94 3.10
C GLU A 64 4.51 -11.95 1.93
N LYS A 65 3.84 -11.61 0.83
CA LYS A 65 3.80 -12.44 -0.38
C LYS A 65 5.14 -12.46 -1.09
N LEU A 66 5.82 -11.32 -1.22
CA LEU A 66 7.18 -11.25 -1.76
C LEU A 66 8.12 -12.17 -0.98
N GLY A 67 7.97 -12.21 0.34
CA GLY A 67 8.72 -13.08 1.24
C GLY A 67 10.19 -12.71 1.23
N LYS A 68 11.07 -13.71 1.03
CA LYS A 68 12.53 -13.51 0.97
C LYS A 68 13.06 -13.26 -0.45
N ARG A 69 12.18 -13.15 -1.46
CA ARG A 69 12.60 -12.93 -2.84
C ARG A 69 13.13 -11.51 -2.98
N ASP A 70 14.21 -11.36 -3.74
CA ASP A 70 14.70 -10.03 -4.12
C ASP A 70 13.79 -9.50 -5.24
N PRO A 71 13.03 -8.41 -5.00
CA PRO A 71 12.14 -7.87 -6.02
C PRO A 71 12.89 -7.42 -7.27
N LYS A 72 14.20 -7.11 -7.19
CA LYS A 72 15.02 -6.77 -8.36
C LYS A 72 15.26 -7.94 -9.31
N THR A 73 15.03 -9.16 -8.84
CA THR A 73 15.19 -10.39 -9.64
C THR A 73 13.88 -10.88 -10.24
N LEU A 74 12.76 -10.25 -9.89
CA LEU A 74 11.44 -10.62 -10.39
C LEU A 74 11.16 -9.95 -11.74
N GLU A 75 10.53 -10.71 -12.64
CA GLU A 75 9.99 -10.15 -13.88
C GLU A 75 8.82 -9.20 -13.58
N SER A 76 8.60 -8.19 -14.42
CA SER A 76 7.49 -7.23 -14.25
C SER A 76 6.13 -7.92 -14.09
N LYS A 77 5.91 -9.04 -14.79
CA LYS A 77 4.70 -9.84 -14.65
C LYS A 77 4.53 -10.41 -13.24
N GLN A 78 5.60 -10.89 -12.62
CA GLN A 78 5.57 -11.44 -11.26
C GLN A 78 5.29 -10.35 -10.23
N ILE A 79 5.83 -9.14 -10.43
CA ILE A 79 5.49 -7.97 -9.60
C ILE A 79 4.01 -7.61 -9.75
N SER A 80 3.50 -7.59 -10.98
CA SER A 80 2.09 -7.31 -11.27
C SER A 80 1.15 -8.33 -10.62
N GLU A 81 1.51 -9.62 -10.65
CA GLU A 81 0.78 -10.68 -9.93
C GLU A 81 0.81 -10.46 -8.42
N LEU A 82 1.96 -10.09 -7.84
CA LEU A 82 2.07 -9.79 -6.40
C LEU A 82 1.24 -8.58 -5.98
N VAL A 83 1.18 -7.54 -6.82
CA VAL A 83 0.34 -6.37 -6.59
C VAL A 83 -1.13 -6.79 -6.55
N ARG A 84 -1.62 -7.49 -7.58
CA ARG A 84 -3.03 -7.97 -7.62
C ARG A 84 -3.38 -8.82 -6.41
N ASP A 85 -2.48 -9.74 -6.07
CA ASP A 85 -2.62 -10.65 -4.94
C ASP A 85 -2.65 -9.94 -3.57
N SER A 86 -2.21 -8.68 -3.50
CA SER A 86 -2.24 -7.88 -2.27
C SER A 86 -3.63 -7.33 -1.95
N PHE A 87 -4.56 -7.39 -2.90
CA PHE A 87 -5.96 -6.98 -2.76
C PHE A 87 -6.88 -8.20 -2.79
N SER A 88 -8.03 -8.11 -2.13
CA SER A 88 -9.06 -9.14 -2.29
C SER A 88 -9.80 -8.98 -3.61
N SER A 89 -10.33 -10.08 -4.16
CA SER A 89 -11.15 -10.05 -5.38
C SER A 89 -12.40 -9.17 -5.24
N GLU A 90 -12.90 -8.94 -4.02
CA GLU A 90 -14.02 -8.06 -3.74
C GLU A 90 -13.64 -6.57 -3.80
N GLN A 91 -12.35 -6.24 -3.62
CA GLN A 91 -11.83 -4.88 -3.73
C GLN A 91 -11.54 -4.51 -5.19
N ILE A 92 -11.03 -5.46 -5.97
CA ILE A 92 -10.74 -5.29 -7.39
C ILE A 92 -12.05 -5.10 -8.17
N GLY A 93 -12.12 -4.04 -8.97
CA GLY A 93 -13.30 -3.65 -9.76
C GLY A 93 -14.39 -2.92 -8.97
N LYS A 94 -14.34 -2.91 -7.64
CA LYS A 94 -15.27 -2.17 -6.78
C LYS A 94 -14.66 -0.89 -6.19
N PHE A 95 -13.42 -0.98 -5.74
CA PHE A 95 -12.69 0.11 -5.08
C PHE A 95 -11.33 0.38 -5.73
N VAL A 96 -10.70 -0.66 -6.29
CA VAL A 96 -9.44 -0.55 -7.02
C VAL A 96 -9.68 -0.87 -8.49
N SER A 97 -9.21 -0.02 -9.40
CA SER A 97 -9.28 -0.31 -10.84
C SER A 97 -8.06 -1.12 -11.31
N GLU A 98 -8.22 -1.88 -12.40
CA GLU A 98 -7.06 -2.55 -13.03
C GLU A 98 -5.96 -1.55 -13.45
N ALA A 99 -6.36 -0.33 -13.84
CA ALA A 99 -5.41 0.73 -14.17
C ALA A 99 -4.57 1.15 -12.96
N ASP A 100 -5.16 1.19 -11.76
CA ASP A 100 -4.43 1.52 -10.52
C ASP A 100 -3.44 0.40 -10.16
N LEU A 101 -3.83 -0.86 -10.36
CA LEU A 101 -2.98 -2.03 -10.12
C LEU A 101 -1.79 -2.06 -11.08
N ASP A 102 -2.03 -1.77 -12.36
CA ASP A 102 -0.98 -1.69 -13.37
C ASP A 102 -0.04 -0.50 -13.09
N LEU A 103 -0.58 0.67 -12.75
CA LEU A 103 0.20 1.85 -12.37
C LEU A 103 1.09 1.57 -11.15
N LEU A 104 0.55 0.89 -10.13
CA LEU A 104 1.30 0.50 -8.94
C LEU A 104 2.42 -0.49 -9.27
N ALA A 105 2.14 -1.51 -10.10
CA ALA A 105 3.16 -2.47 -10.53
C ALA A 105 4.31 -1.78 -11.29
N ASP A 106 3.99 -0.91 -12.24
CA ASP A 106 4.98 -0.17 -13.03
C ASP A 106 5.83 0.76 -12.14
N LYS A 107 5.20 1.40 -11.16
CA LYS A 107 5.88 2.27 -10.21
C LYS A 107 6.82 1.49 -9.30
N ILE A 108 6.40 0.32 -8.82
CA ILE A 108 7.26 -0.57 -8.05
C ILE A 108 8.48 -0.98 -8.88
N VAL A 109 8.27 -1.48 -10.10
CA VAL A 109 9.37 -1.89 -11.02
C VAL A 109 10.35 -0.73 -11.24
N THR A 110 9.84 0.47 -11.54
CA THR A 110 10.67 1.66 -11.74
C THR A 110 11.46 2.03 -10.49
N THR A 111 10.85 1.93 -9.30
CA THR A 111 11.45 2.37 -8.03
C THR A 111 12.51 1.41 -7.51
N ILE A 112 12.37 0.10 -7.78
CA ILE A 112 13.37 -0.91 -7.38
C ILE A 112 14.54 -0.99 -8.36
N SER A 113 14.34 -0.62 -9.63
CA SER A 113 15.39 -0.60 -10.66
C SER A 113 16.32 0.61 -10.56
N ASN A 114 15.87 1.71 -9.94
CA ASN A 114 16.69 2.88 -9.62
C ASN A 114 17.34 2.77 -8.23
#